data_AF-A0A2S1FIN9-F1
#
_entry.id   AF-A0A2S1FIN9-F1
#
_cell.length_a   1.000
_cell.length_b   1.000
_cell.length_c   1.000
_cell.angle_alpha   90.00
_cell.angle_beta   90.00
_cell.angle_gamma   90.00
#
_symmetry.space_group_name_H-M   'P 1'
#
loop_
_entity.id
_entity.type
_entity.pdbx_description
1 polymer ?
#
loop_
_entity_poly.entity_id
_entity_poly.type
_entity_poly.pdbx_seq_one_letter_code
_entity_poly.pdbx_strand_id
1 'polypeptide(L)'
;MKTQIYTVLLVLTLTITTMNAEAVQIRGARSCGQWISDKGTEQLTVPNRTWALGFLSGMAFSSGKDVVRGTDNETIFLWIDNYCRANPLQDIIGAVENLFTELVRQKRL
;
A
#
# COMPACT_ATOMS: atom_id res chain seq x y z
N MET A 1 16.33 -49.70 7.11
CA MET A 1 16.06 -48.66 8.14
C MET A 1 16.91 -47.42 7.98
N LYS A 2 18.26 -47.50 7.99
CA LYS A 2 19.16 -46.34 7.79
C LYS A 2 18.91 -45.58 6.47
N THR A 3 18.71 -46.30 5.36
CA THR A 3 18.43 -45.68 4.05
C THR A 3 17.14 -44.86 4.07
N GLN A 4 16.08 -45.33 4.72
CA GLN A 4 14.83 -44.58 4.86
C GLN A 4 15.00 -43.34 5.74
N ILE A 5 15.83 -43.40 6.79
CA ILE A 5 16.16 -42.23 7.61
C ILE A 5 16.89 -41.16 6.77
N TYR A 6 17.85 -41.56 5.92
CA TYR A 6 18.53 -40.63 5.03
C TYR A 6 17.60 -40.04 3.97
N THR A 7 16.68 -40.82 3.43
CA THR A 7 15.68 -40.31 2.47
C THR A 7 14.74 -39.30 3.13
N VAL A 8 14.28 -39.56 4.35
CA VAL A 8 13.43 -38.63 5.11
C VAL A 8 14.17 -37.34 5.44
N LEU A 9 15.43 -37.42 5.88
CA LEU A 9 16.26 -36.24 6.15
C LEU A 9 16.51 -35.39 4.89
N LEU A 10 16.78 -36.03 3.75
CA LEU A 10 16.96 -35.33 2.48
C LEU A 10 15.70 -34.58 2.07
N VAL A 11 14.52 -35.22 2.15
CA VAL A 11 13.24 -34.60 1.83
C VAL A 11 12.90 -33.45 2.77
N LEU A 12 13.26 -33.55 4.06
CA LEU A 12 13.02 -32.49 5.06
C LEU A 12 13.87 -31.23 4.80
N THR A 13 15.06 -31.37 4.23
CA THR A 13 15.92 -30.23 3.87
C THR A 13 15.47 -29.49 2.61
N LEU A 14 14.72 -30.15 1.72
CA LEU A 14 14.23 -29.56 0.45
C LEU A 14 12.98 -28.69 0.61
N THR A 15 12.31 -28.72 1.78
CA THR A 15 11.09 -27.94 2.03
C THR A 15 11.34 -26.60 2.73
N ILE A 16 12.58 -26.28 3.11
CA ILE A 16 12.95 -24.98 3.70
C ILE A 16 13.33 -24.01 2.59
N THR A 17 12.42 -23.75 1.65
CA THR A 17 12.52 -22.56 0.81
C THR A 17 11.88 -21.41 1.58
N THR A 18 12.70 -20.50 2.10
CA THR A 18 12.19 -19.25 2.66
C THR A 18 11.63 -18.42 1.51
N MET A 19 10.30 -18.30 1.41
CA MET A 19 9.66 -17.27 0.60
C MET A 19 10.03 -15.91 1.18
N ASN A 20 11.13 -15.32 0.71
CA ASN A 20 11.40 -13.92 0.92
C ASN A 20 10.38 -13.17 0.05
N ALA A 21 9.35 -12.62 0.68
CA ALA A 21 8.48 -11.66 0.00
C ALA A 21 9.34 -10.43 -0.32
N GLU A 22 9.77 -10.30 -1.58
CA GLU A 22 10.40 -9.07 -2.03
C GLU A 22 9.33 -7.97 -2.03
N ALA A 23 9.39 -7.10 -1.02
CA ALA A 23 8.53 -5.94 -0.95
C ALA A 23 8.87 -5.01 -2.14
N VAL A 24 7.87 -4.73 -2.98
CA VAL A 24 8.00 -3.79 -4.10
C VAL A 24 8.47 -2.45 -3.54
N GLN A 25 9.61 -1.98 -4.04
CA GLN A 25 10.20 -0.71 -3.60
C GLN A 25 9.49 0.47 -4.29
N ILE A 26 8.45 0.98 -3.64
CA ILE A 26 7.70 2.14 -4.12
C ILE A 26 8.45 3.42 -3.72
N ARG A 27 8.60 4.38 -4.64
CA ARG A 27 9.36 5.62 -4.46
C ARG A 27 8.47 6.85 -4.51
N GLY A 28 8.87 7.91 -3.79
CA GLY A 28 8.19 9.21 -3.77
C GLY A 28 7.15 9.37 -2.67
N ALA A 29 6.87 8.32 -1.91
CA ALA A 29 6.01 8.40 -0.74
C ALA A 29 6.71 9.08 0.44
N ARG A 30 5.96 9.87 1.19
CA ARG A 30 6.38 10.42 2.49
C ARG A 30 5.74 9.66 3.64
N SER A 31 6.25 9.88 4.85
CA SER A 31 5.57 9.39 6.05
C SER A 31 4.23 10.11 6.26
N CYS A 32 3.31 9.48 6.99
CA CYS A 32 2.05 10.10 7.39
C CYS A 32 2.26 11.32 8.29
N GLY A 33 3.29 11.30 9.15
CA GLY A 33 3.69 12.48 9.91
C GLY A 33 4.05 13.66 9.00
N GLN A 34 4.83 13.40 7.94
CA GLN A 34 5.20 14.41 6.94
C GLN A 34 3.98 14.87 6.13
N TRP A 35 3.10 13.96 5.70
CA TRP A 35 1.86 14.31 5.01
C TRP A 35 1.04 15.36 5.78
N ILE A 36 0.90 15.18 7.09
CA ILE A 36 0.16 16.09 7.95
C ILE A 36 0.92 17.39 8.19
N SER A 37 2.24 17.35 8.41
CA SER A 37 3.04 18.56 8.64
C SER A 37 3.21 19.44 7.40
N ASP A 38 3.20 18.84 6.21
CA ASP A 38 3.38 19.54 4.93
C ASP A 38 2.15 20.37 4.54
N LYS A 39 1.03 20.21 5.26
CA LYS A 39 -0.21 20.94 5.01
C LYS A 39 -0.05 22.44 5.20
N GLY A 40 -0.62 23.19 4.25
CA GLY A 40 -0.52 24.66 4.24
C GLY A 40 0.75 25.19 3.58
N THR A 41 1.68 24.31 3.22
CA THR A 41 2.83 24.65 2.35
C THR A 41 2.54 24.09 0.96
N GLU A 42 2.12 24.94 0.03
CA GLU A 42 1.68 24.51 -1.31
C GLU A 42 2.74 23.70 -2.06
N GLN A 43 4.01 24.09 -1.92
CA GLN A 43 5.17 23.44 -2.55
C GLN A 43 5.37 21.98 -2.10
N LEU A 44 4.83 21.60 -0.94
CA LEU A 44 4.87 20.23 -0.42
C LEU A 44 3.52 19.52 -0.59
N THR A 45 2.41 20.26 -0.40
CA THR A 45 1.06 19.73 -0.48
C THR A 45 0.72 19.24 -1.89
N VAL A 46 1.02 20.03 -2.94
CA VAL A 46 0.65 19.66 -4.31
C VAL A 46 1.37 18.40 -4.78
N PRO A 47 2.70 18.25 -4.64
CA PRO A 47 3.39 17.02 -5.02
C PRO A 47 2.88 15.78 -4.27
N ASN A 48 2.66 15.90 -2.95
CA ASN A 48 2.17 14.79 -2.14
C ASN A 48 0.78 14.31 -2.63
N ARG A 49 -0.14 15.25 -2.87
CA ARG A 49 -1.49 14.97 -3.39
C ARG A 49 -1.45 14.33 -4.77
N THR A 50 -0.64 14.89 -5.68
CA THR A 50 -0.47 14.34 -7.03
C THR A 50 0.10 12.93 -7.00
N TRP A 51 1.08 12.67 -6.13
CA TRP A 51 1.65 11.34 -5.94
C TRP A 51 0.60 10.34 -5.46
N ALA A 52 -0.21 10.71 -4.46
CA ALA A 52 -1.27 9.86 -3.92
C ALA A 52 -2.35 9.51 -4.97
N LEU A 53 -2.79 10.50 -5.76
CA LEU A 53 -3.74 10.28 -6.84
C LEU A 53 -3.17 9.38 -7.94
N GLY A 54 -1.92 9.61 -8.33
CA GLY A 54 -1.23 8.80 -9.34
C GLY A 54 -1.09 7.34 -8.91
N PHE A 55 -0.70 7.11 -7.65
CA PHE A 55 -0.56 5.78 -7.09
C PHE A 55 -1.92 5.06 -7.00
N LEU A 56 -2.96 5.73 -6.50
CA LEU A 56 -4.32 5.18 -6.45
C LEU A 56 -4.86 4.82 -7.84
N SER A 57 -4.63 5.71 -8.82
CA SER A 57 -5.02 5.48 -10.22
C SER A 57 -4.27 4.30 -10.84
N GLY A 58 -2.99 4.15 -10.53
CA GLY A 58 -2.18 3.00 -10.97
C GLY A 58 -2.68 1.67 -10.38
N MET A 59 -3.09 1.67 -9.11
CA MET A 59 -3.73 0.50 -8.50
C MET A 59 -5.10 0.20 -9.14
N ALA A 60 -5.91 1.22 -9.39
CA ALA A 60 -7.19 1.06 -10.08
C ALA A 60 -7.00 0.44 -11.48
N PHE A 61 -6.03 0.96 -12.25
CA PHE A 61 -5.71 0.45 -13.58
C PHE A 61 -5.19 -0.99 -13.55
N SER A 62 -4.21 -1.29 -12.69
CA SER A 62 -3.60 -2.62 -12.61
C SER A 62 -4.55 -3.70 -12.10
N SER A 63 -5.47 -3.35 -11.21
CA SER A 63 -6.48 -4.27 -10.67
C SER A 63 -7.72 -4.43 -11.56
N GLY A 64 -7.92 -3.54 -12.55
CA GLY A 64 -9.16 -3.45 -13.31
C GLY A 64 -10.37 -2.94 -12.51
N LYS A 65 -10.16 -2.44 -11.29
CA LYS A 65 -11.21 -1.92 -10.42
C LYS A 65 -11.20 -0.40 -10.43
N ASP A 66 -12.20 0.20 -11.08
CA ASP A 66 -12.36 1.66 -11.15
C ASP A 66 -12.90 2.23 -9.83
N VAL A 67 -12.04 2.20 -8.80
CA VAL A 67 -12.33 2.71 -7.45
C VAL A 67 -12.42 4.23 -7.39
N VAL A 68 -11.81 4.93 -8.35
CA VAL A 68 -11.77 6.40 -8.39
C VAL A 68 -13.04 6.99 -8.98
N ARG A 69 -13.77 6.27 -9.84
CA ARG A 69 -15.02 6.75 -10.44
C ARG A 69 -16.05 7.15 -9.39
N GLY A 70 -16.48 8.40 -9.46
CA GLY A 70 -17.49 8.97 -8.56
C GLY A 70 -16.98 9.30 -7.16
N THR A 71 -15.66 9.27 -6.93
CA THR A 71 -15.03 9.78 -5.70
C THR A 71 -14.22 11.03 -6.06
N ASP A 72 -14.53 12.17 -5.47
CA ASP A 72 -13.77 13.40 -5.69
C ASP A 72 -12.39 13.38 -4.99
N ASN A 73 -11.47 14.19 -5.49
CA ASN A 73 -10.09 14.24 -5.00
C ASN A 73 -10.03 14.74 -3.55
N GLU A 74 -10.86 15.70 -3.18
CA GLU A 74 -10.93 16.26 -1.84
C GLU A 74 -11.36 15.20 -0.81
N THR A 75 -12.33 14.36 -1.15
CA THR A 75 -12.75 13.20 -0.35
C THR A 75 -11.61 12.18 -0.19
N ILE A 76 -10.87 11.90 -1.27
CA ILE A 76 -9.68 11.04 -1.23
C ILE A 76 -8.64 11.61 -0.25
N PHE A 77 -8.31 12.89 -0.37
CA PHE A 77 -7.34 13.53 0.52
C PHE A 77 -7.81 13.58 1.97
N LEU A 78 -9.09 13.87 2.20
CA LEU A 78 -9.67 13.87 3.55
C LEU A 78 -9.59 12.48 4.19
N TRP A 79 -9.80 11.41 3.42
CA TRP A 79 -9.66 10.05 3.93
C TRP A 79 -8.20 9.77 4.32
N ILE A 80 -7.25 10.09 3.44
CA ILE A 80 -5.80 9.92 3.71
C ILE A 80 -5.39 10.74 4.93
N ASP A 81 -5.91 11.96 5.08
CA ASP A 81 -5.67 12.80 6.25
C ASP A 81 -6.08 12.12 7.55
N ASN A 82 -7.27 11.53 7.56
CA ASN A 82 -7.81 10.85 8.74
C ASN A 82 -6.99 9.60 9.08
N TYR A 83 -6.64 8.81 8.05
CA TYR A 83 -5.75 7.67 8.23
C TYR A 83 -4.40 8.09 8.80
N CYS A 84 -3.76 9.11 8.24
CA CYS A 84 -2.44 9.55 8.67
C CYS A 84 -2.42 10.20 10.05
N ARG A 85 -3.49 10.90 10.44
CA ARG A 85 -3.64 11.39 11.82
C ARG A 85 -3.71 10.26 12.84
N ALA A 86 -4.39 9.17 12.50
CA ALA A 86 -4.49 8.00 13.36
C ALA A 86 -3.21 7.14 13.36
N ASN A 87 -2.41 7.23 12.30
CA ASN A 87 -1.25 6.36 12.06
C ASN A 87 0.02 7.16 11.68
N PRO A 88 0.53 8.06 12.54
CA PRO A 88 1.60 9.00 12.17
C PRO A 88 2.94 8.34 11.81
N LEU A 89 3.19 7.11 12.29
CA LEU A 89 4.40 6.34 12.00
C LEU A 89 4.32 5.51 10.71
N GLN A 90 3.14 5.42 10.09
CA GLN A 90 2.98 4.77 8.79
C GLN A 90 3.37 5.73 7.66
N ASP A 91 3.32 5.27 6.43
CA ASP A 91 3.54 6.08 5.24
C ASP A 91 2.28 6.24 4.38
N ILE A 92 2.39 7.12 3.37
CA ILE A 92 1.29 7.39 2.45
C ILE A 92 1.00 6.16 1.56
N ILE A 93 1.95 5.26 1.33
CA ILE A 93 1.70 4.02 0.56
C ILE A 93 0.62 3.22 1.29
N GLY A 94 0.84 2.92 2.56
CA GLY A 94 -0.12 2.19 3.38
C GLY A 94 -1.46 2.92 3.48
N ALA A 95 -1.47 4.25 3.54
CA ALA A 95 -2.71 5.03 3.54
C ALA A 95 -3.51 4.84 2.23
N VAL A 96 -2.86 4.95 1.08
CA VAL A 96 -3.53 4.83 -0.23
C VAL A 96 -3.95 3.38 -0.50
N GLU A 97 -3.17 2.39 -0.08
CA GLU A 97 -3.55 0.96 -0.16
C GLU A 97 -4.81 0.67 0.67
N ASN A 98 -4.87 1.16 1.91
CA ASN A 98 -6.07 0.99 2.73
C ASN A 98 -7.28 1.72 2.14
N LEU A 99 -7.08 2.92 1.57
CA LEU A 99 -8.14 3.62 0.84
C LEU A 99 -8.64 2.80 -0.35
N PHE A 100 -7.73 2.22 -1.14
CA PHE A 100 -8.10 1.36 -2.26
C PHE A 100 -8.97 0.19 -1.79
N THR A 101 -8.55 -0.53 -0.74
CA THR A 101 -9.33 -1.62 -0.15
C THR A 101 -10.70 -1.15 0.32
N GLU A 102 -10.76 0.01 0.98
CA GLU A 102 -12.02 0.58 1.47
C GLU A 102 -12.97 0.92 0.32
N LEU A 103 -12.47 1.54 -0.76
CA LEU A 103 -13.28 1.88 -1.93
C LEU A 103 -13.75 0.63 -2.68
N VAL A 104 -12.91 -0.40 -2.80
CA VAL A 104 -13.32 -1.71 -3.34
C VAL A 104 -14.50 -2.27 -2.54
N ARG A 105 -14.39 -2.26 -1.20
CA ARG A 105 -15.43 -2.74 -0.29
C ARG A 105 -16.72 -1.93 -0.43
N GLN A 106 -16.64 -0.60 -0.38
CA GLN A 106 -17.80 0.29 -0.46
C GLN A 106 -18.53 0.18 -1.81
N LYS A 107 -17.78 0.05 -2.91
CA LYS A 107 -18.30 0.01 -4.28
C LYS A 107 -18.63 -1.40 -4.77
N ARG A 108 -18.32 -2.44 -3.97
CA ARG A 108 -18.55 -3.86 -4.30
C ARG A 108 -17.88 -4.28 -5.62
N LEU A 109 -16.62 -3.90 -5.80
CA LEU A 109 -15.78 -4.22 -6.97
C LEU A 109 -14.91 -5.46 -6.75
#